data_AF-A0A1V0TL84-F1
#
_entry.id   AF-A0A1V0TL84-F1
#
_cell.length_a   1.000
_cell.length_b   1.000
_cell.length_c   1.000
_cell.angle_alpha   90.00
_cell.angle_beta   90.00
_cell.angle_gamma   90.00
#
_symmetry.space_group_name_H-M   'P 1'
#
loop_
_entity.id
_entity.type
_entity.pdbx_description
1 polymer ?
#
loop_
_entity_poly.entity_id
_entity_poly.type
_entity_poly.pdbx_seq_one_letter_code
_entity_poly.pdbx_strand_id
1 'polypeptide(L)'
;MSIPTVTQTAFARLQREQEGLAGLDQRIMRAFEQLMDGRPEITDGTVTAVNIAAEAGVSRASYYRSPVAATIKEILAAPEVKRPQTDELKAEVTRLRKELRELHKEKAAEIRELKDTVVVYANQIQVLTLRKAELEEDARKLRTQLADHSEGVVRSLR
;
A
#
# COMPACT_ATOMS: atom_id res chain seq x y z
N MET A 1 1.01 -33.78 18.31
CA MET A 1 -0.45 -33.95 18.22
C MET A 1 -1.07 -32.57 18.28
N SER A 2 -1.63 -32.07 17.17
CA SER A 2 -2.32 -30.78 17.15
C SER A 2 -3.73 -30.97 17.69
N ILE A 3 -4.14 -30.19 18.69
CA ILE A 3 -5.50 -30.25 19.25
C ILE A 3 -6.43 -29.70 18.16
N PRO A 4 -7.48 -30.43 17.75
CA PRO A 4 -8.41 -29.93 16.74
C PRO A 4 -9.09 -28.67 17.28
N THR A 5 -9.06 -27.61 16.49
CA THR A 5 -9.70 -26.35 16.83
C THR A 5 -11.23 -26.51 16.89
N VAL A 6 -11.91 -25.60 17.59
CA VAL A 6 -13.38 -25.61 17.71
C VAL A 6 -14.05 -25.63 16.33
N THR A 7 -13.44 -24.95 15.36
CA THR A 7 -13.85 -24.93 13.94
C THR A 7 -13.79 -26.32 13.30
N GLN A 8 -12.65 -27.01 13.39
CA GLN A 8 -12.45 -28.35 12.83
C GLN A 8 -13.39 -29.38 13.44
N THR A 9 -13.67 -29.26 14.75
CA THR A 9 -14.57 -30.18 15.46
C THR A 9 -16.03 -29.99 15.02
N ALA A 10 -16.46 -28.75 14.82
CA ALA A 10 -17.81 -28.42 14.36
C ALA A 10 -18.04 -28.88 12.91
N PHE A 11 -17.08 -28.66 12.00
CA PHE A 11 -17.18 -29.12 10.63
C PHE A 11 -17.08 -30.65 10.48
N ALA A 12 -16.26 -31.31 11.29
CA ALA A 12 -16.21 -32.77 11.33
C ALA A 12 -17.51 -33.41 11.87
N ARG A 13 -18.26 -32.70 12.72
CA ARG A 13 -19.64 -33.10 13.08
C ARG A 13 -20.58 -32.94 11.88
N LEU A 14 -20.57 -31.77 11.23
CA LEU A 14 -21.45 -31.50 10.08
C LEU A 14 -21.22 -32.51 8.94
N GLN A 15 -19.96 -32.85 8.64
CA GLN A 15 -19.60 -33.87 7.64
C GLN A 15 -20.14 -35.28 7.96
N ARG A 16 -20.31 -35.61 9.25
CA ARG A 16 -20.88 -36.90 9.66
C ARG A 16 -22.41 -36.90 9.64
N GLU A 17 -23.03 -35.75 9.88
CA GLU A 17 -24.49 -35.59 9.91
C GLU A 17 -25.10 -35.43 8.52
N GLN A 18 -24.34 -34.94 7.54
CA GLN A 18 -24.80 -34.80 6.16
C GLN A 18 -24.00 -35.70 5.22
N GLU A 19 -24.61 -36.78 4.76
CA GLU A 19 -24.07 -37.63 3.69
C GLU A 19 -23.89 -36.79 2.42
N GLY A 20 -22.65 -36.52 2.04
CA GLY A 20 -22.29 -35.91 0.75
C GLY A 20 -22.44 -34.39 0.69
N LEU A 21 -21.76 -33.65 1.57
CA LEU A 21 -21.56 -32.21 1.40
C LEU A 21 -21.08 -31.91 -0.03
N ALA A 22 -21.72 -30.93 -0.68
CA ALA A 22 -21.39 -30.56 -2.04
C ALA A 22 -19.96 -29.98 -2.10
N GLY A 23 -19.29 -30.06 -3.24
CA GLY A 23 -17.97 -29.41 -3.42
C GLY A 23 -18.01 -27.89 -3.18
N LEU A 24 -19.21 -27.28 -3.21
CA LEU A 24 -19.46 -25.92 -2.75
C LEU A 24 -19.19 -25.75 -1.24
N ASP A 25 -19.71 -26.65 -0.42
CA ASP A 25 -19.65 -26.61 1.04
C ASP A 25 -18.20 -26.77 1.53
N GLN A 26 -17.44 -27.65 0.88
CA GLN A 26 -16.01 -27.81 1.15
C GLN A 26 -15.21 -26.53 0.84
N ARG A 27 -15.55 -25.82 -0.24
CA ARG A 27 -14.92 -24.52 -0.55
C ARG A 27 -15.26 -23.46 0.50
N ILE A 28 -16.51 -23.44 0.98
CA ILE A 28 -16.94 -22.52 2.05
C ILE A 28 -16.21 -22.82 3.37
N MET A 29 -16.10 -24.10 3.75
CA MET A 29 -15.34 -24.52 4.94
C MET A 29 -13.88 -24.08 4.87
N ARG A 30 -13.21 -24.37 3.75
CA ARG A 30 -11.80 -24.00 3.55
C ARG A 30 -11.59 -22.49 3.59
N ALA A 31 -12.45 -21.72 2.92
CA ALA A 31 -12.38 -20.26 2.95
C ALA A 31 -12.57 -19.70 4.36
N PHE A 32 -13.50 -20.26 5.14
CA PHE A 32 -13.69 -19.87 6.53
C PHE A 32 -12.46 -20.19 7.40
N GLU A 33 -11.87 -21.39 7.25
CA GLU A 33 -10.65 -21.77 7.97
C GLU A 33 -9.47 -20.87 7.61
N GLN A 34 -9.26 -20.57 6.33
CA GLN A 34 -8.23 -19.64 5.86
C GLN A 34 -8.36 -18.25 6.51
N LEU A 35 -9.59 -17.73 6.59
CA LEU A 35 -9.85 -16.44 7.23
C LEU A 35 -9.62 -16.50 8.75
N MET A 36 -10.02 -17.59 9.42
CA MET A 36 -9.77 -17.80 10.85
C MET A 36 -8.28 -17.91 11.19
N ASP A 37 -7.49 -18.48 10.27
CA ASP A 37 -6.02 -18.58 10.39
C ASP A 37 -5.29 -17.29 9.99
N GLY A 38 -6.02 -16.24 9.59
CA GLY A 38 -5.44 -14.95 9.18
C GLY A 38 -4.71 -15.00 7.85
N ARG A 39 -5.10 -15.91 6.94
CA ARG A 39 -4.49 -16.09 5.61
C ARG A 39 -5.50 -15.78 4.48
N PRO A 40 -6.03 -14.55 4.39
CA PRO A 40 -6.86 -14.16 3.25
C PRO A 40 -6.03 -14.13 1.96
N GLU A 41 -6.61 -14.53 0.84
CA GLU A 41 -5.97 -14.45 -0.47
C GLU A 41 -6.52 -13.26 -1.29
N ILE A 42 -7.80 -12.91 -1.10
CA ILE A 42 -8.51 -11.95 -1.94
C ILE A 42 -9.05 -10.76 -1.11
N THR A 43 -9.34 -10.95 0.17
CA THR A 43 -10.07 -10.01 1.03
C THR A 43 -9.20 -9.37 2.11
N ASP A 44 -9.79 -8.47 2.90
CA ASP A 44 -9.14 -7.76 4.00
C ASP A 44 -8.91 -8.62 5.26
N GLY A 45 -9.21 -9.92 5.20
CA GLY A 45 -9.05 -10.86 6.31
C GLY A 45 -10.13 -10.82 7.37
N THR A 46 -11.15 -9.95 7.22
CA THR A 46 -12.27 -9.94 8.16
C THR A 46 -13.20 -11.13 7.92
N VAL A 47 -13.56 -11.85 8.99
CA VAL A 47 -14.44 -13.03 8.92
C VAL A 47 -15.90 -12.57 8.79
N THR A 48 -16.30 -12.22 7.56
CA THR A 48 -17.67 -11.84 7.22
C THR A 48 -18.27 -12.79 6.18
N ALA A 49 -19.59 -12.93 6.14
CA ALA A 49 -20.27 -13.75 5.12
C ALA A 49 -19.92 -13.31 3.68
N VAL A 50 -19.66 -12.02 3.49
CA VAL A 50 -19.23 -11.45 2.20
C VAL A 50 -17.85 -11.97 1.81
N ASN A 51 -16.90 -11.90 2.74
CA ASN A 51 -15.53 -12.30 2.47
C ASN A 51 -15.40 -13.80 2.35
N ILE A 52 -16.11 -14.58 3.17
CA ILE A 52 -16.15 -16.05 3.04
C ILE A 52 -16.67 -16.45 1.66
N ALA A 53 -17.72 -15.80 1.16
CA ALA A 53 -18.26 -16.09 -0.17
C ALA A 53 -17.26 -15.71 -1.28
N ALA A 54 -16.58 -14.58 -1.14
CA ALA A 54 -15.56 -14.13 -2.09
C ALA A 54 -14.35 -15.09 -2.13
N GLU A 55 -13.79 -15.45 -0.98
CA GLU A 55 -12.66 -16.39 -0.85
C GLU A 55 -13.04 -17.82 -1.32
N ALA A 56 -14.27 -18.27 -1.09
CA ALA A 56 -14.76 -19.55 -1.59
C ALA A 56 -15.07 -19.57 -3.11
N GLY A 57 -15.08 -18.40 -3.77
CA GLY A 57 -15.47 -18.25 -5.17
C GLY A 57 -16.94 -18.61 -5.41
N VAL A 58 -17.83 -18.21 -4.49
CA VAL A 58 -19.28 -18.52 -4.54
C VAL A 58 -20.11 -17.25 -4.41
N SER A 59 -21.33 -17.28 -4.95
CA SER A 59 -22.25 -16.16 -4.74
C SER A 59 -22.73 -16.11 -3.28
N ARG A 60 -23.07 -14.92 -2.76
CA ARG A 60 -23.67 -14.77 -1.42
C ARG A 60 -24.92 -15.62 -1.26
N ALA A 61 -25.75 -15.72 -2.29
CA ALA A 61 -26.97 -16.54 -2.26
C ALA A 61 -26.64 -18.04 -2.12
N SER A 62 -25.58 -18.51 -2.78
CA SER A 62 -25.09 -19.90 -2.65
C SER A 62 -24.56 -20.16 -1.25
N TYR A 63 -23.83 -19.20 -0.66
CA TYR A 63 -23.36 -19.29 0.73
C TYR A 63 -24.53 -19.44 1.71
N TYR A 64 -25.54 -18.56 1.67
CA TYR A 64 -26.66 -18.62 2.62
C TYR A 64 -27.55 -19.86 2.48
N ARG A 65 -27.52 -20.53 1.32
CA ARG A 65 -28.22 -21.81 1.11
C ARG A 65 -27.42 -23.02 1.59
N SER A 66 -26.13 -22.85 1.86
CA SER A 66 -25.26 -23.93 2.33
C SER A 66 -25.58 -24.27 3.79
N PRO A 67 -25.64 -25.56 4.15
CA PRO A 67 -25.75 -25.98 5.56
C PRO A 67 -24.55 -25.51 6.41
N VAL A 68 -23.40 -25.26 5.78
CA VAL A 68 -22.18 -24.76 6.45
C VAL A 68 -22.38 -23.36 7.01
N ALA A 69 -23.22 -22.52 6.40
CA ALA A 69 -23.46 -21.17 6.86
C ALA A 69 -24.10 -21.12 8.26
N ALA A 70 -24.94 -22.10 8.59
CA ALA A 70 -25.53 -22.23 9.92
C ALA A 70 -24.47 -22.58 10.97
N THR A 71 -23.60 -23.56 10.65
CA THR A 71 -22.48 -23.96 11.53
C THR A 71 -21.48 -22.83 11.73
N ILE A 72 -21.14 -22.07 10.68
CA ILE A 72 -20.28 -20.89 10.79
C ILE A 72 -20.91 -19.85 11.73
N LYS A 73 -22.21 -19.61 11.62
CA LYS A 73 -22.92 -18.68 12.50
C LYS A 73 -22.87 -19.14 13.96
N GLU A 74 -23.02 -20.43 14.22
CA GLU A 74 -22.89 -21.00 15.57
C GLU A 74 -21.48 -20.85 16.14
N ILE A 75 -20.44 -21.13 15.34
CA ILE A 75 -19.04 -20.95 15.73
C ILE A 75 -18.76 -19.49 16.09
N LEU A 76 -19.22 -18.54 15.26
CA LEU A 76 -19.01 -17.11 15.49
C LEU A 76 -19.86 -16.55 16.65
N ALA A 77 -21.01 -17.18 16.95
CA ALA A 77 -21.88 -16.81 18.06
C ALA A 77 -21.45 -17.45 19.38
N ALA A 78 -20.64 -18.52 19.35
CA ALA A 78 -20.09 -19.12 20.56
C ALA A 78 -19.30 -18.03 21.31
N PRO A 79 -19.62 -17.79 22.61
CA PRO A 79 -18.89 -16.81 23.38
C PRO A 79 -17.46 -17.32 23.57
N GLU A 80 -16.55 -16.90 22.69
CA GLU A 80 -15.13 -17.02 22.95
C GLU A 80 -14.87 -16.30 24.27
N VAL A 81 -14.57 -17.09 25.30
CA VAL A 81 -14.08 -16.66 26.61
C VAL A 81 -13.21 -15.42 26.43
N LYS A 82 -13.62 -14.27 27.01
CA LYS A 82 -12.90 -12.98 26.94
C LYS A 82 -11.39 -13.22 26.92
N ARG A 83 -10.76 -13.12 25.74
CA ARG A 83 -9.31 -13.30 25.60
C ARG A 83 -8.63 -11.96 25.92
N PRO A 84 -7.82 -11.86 26.99
CA PRO A 84 -7.08 -10.63 27.34
C PRO A 84 -6.18 -10.13 26.20
N GLN A 85 -5.77 -11.01 25.28
CA GLN A 85 -5.04 -10.69 24.04
C GLN A 85 -5.75 -9.67 23.14
N THR A 86 -7.09 -9.55 23.20
CA THR A 86 -7.81 -8.59 22.34
C THR A 86 -7.58 -7.14 22.73
N ASP A 87 -7.36 -6.83 24.00
CA ASP A 87 -7.10 -5.46 24.45
C ASP A 87 -5.64 -5.07 24.23
N GLU A 88 -4.70 -6.02 24.38
CA GLU A 88 -3.29 -5.85 23.97
C GLU A 88 -3.17 -5.60 22.46
N LEU A 89 -3.89 -6.38 21.64
CA LEU A 89 -3.92 -6.18 20.19
C LEU A 89 -4.56 -4.85 19.79
N LYS A 90 -5.61 -4.39 20.49
CA LYS A 90 -6.17 -3.04 20.27
C LYS A 90 -5.16 -1.96 20.64
N ALA A 91 -4.48 -2.11 21.77
CA ALA A 91 -3.43 -1.18 22.19
C ALA A 91 -2.32 -1.11 21.14
N GLU A 92 -1.89 -2.27 20.63
CA GLU A 92 -0.88 -2.38 19.57
C GLU A 92 -1.34 -1.72 18.26
N VAL A 93 -2.58 -1.97 17.81
CA VAL A 93 -3.15 -1.30 16.63
C VAL A 93 -3.22 0.22 16.82
N THR A 94 -3.58 0.70 18.01
CA THR A 94 -3.59 2.15 18.27
C THR A 94 -2.18 2.76 18.27
N ARG A 95 -1.19 2.03 18.78
CA ARG A 95 0.23 2.40 18.73
C ARG A 95 0.72 2.50 17.29
N LEU A 96 0.52 1.44 16.50
CA LEU A 96 0.91 1.39 15.08
C LEU A 96 0.22 2.50 14.27
N ARG A 97 -1.07 2.78 14.53
CA ARG A 97 -1.78 3.91 13.89
C ARG A 97 -1.20 5.28 14.29
N LYS A 98 -0.62 5.41 15.47
CA LYS A 98 0.05 6.64 15.90
C LYS A 98 1.39 6.76 15.18
N GLU A 99 2.20 5.69 15.16
CA GLU A 99 3.49 5.65 14.47
C GLU A 99 3.33 5.95 12.97
N LEU A 100 2.34 5.36 12.30
CA LEU A 100 2.06 5.61 10.89
C LEU A 100 1.69 7.08 10.63
N ARG A 101 0.93 7.71 11.55
CA ARG A 101 0.59 9.13 11.45
C ARG A 101 1.81 10.03 11.62
N GLU A 102 2.73 9.71 12.53
CA GLU A 102 3.97 10.48 12.68
C GLU A 102 4.89 10.29 11.47
N LEU A 103 5.06 9.06 10.99
CA LEU A 103 5.84 8.78 9.79
C LEU A 103 5.30 9.52 8.56
N HIS A 104 3.97 9.60 8.41
CA HIS A 104 3.34 10.38 7.33
C HIS A 104 3.61 11.88 7.46
N LYS A 105 3.64 12.43 8.68
CA LYS A 105 3.99 13.84 8.89
C LYS A 105 5.45 14.11 8.57
N GLU A 106 6.36 13.24 9.02
CA GLU A 106 7.80 13.34 8.72
C GLU A 106 8.05 13.29 7.21
N LYS A 107 7.48 12.30 6.51
CA LYS A 107 7.52 12.20 5.05
C LYS A 107 6.96 13.45 4.36
N ALA A 108 5.85 13.99 4.85
CA ALA A 108 5.26 15.19 4.28
C ALA A 108 6.15 16.44 4.48
N ALA A 109 6.85 16.54 5.61
CA ALA A 109 7.83 17.59 5.87
C ALA A 109 9.05 17.46 4.94
N GLU A 110 9.60 16.25 4.82
CA GLU A 110 10.73 15.96 3.92
C GLU A 110 10.38 16.28 2.46
N ILE A 111 9.19 15.89 2.00
CA ILE A 111 8.72 16.22 0.63
C ILE A 111 8.61 17.73 0.42
N ARG A 112 8.19 18.50 1.43
CA ARG A 112 8.13 19.96 1.31
C ARG A 112 9.53 20.57 1.22
N GLU A 113 10.45 20.15 2.08
CA GLU A 113 11.84 20.62 2.08
C GLU A 113 12.53 20.30 0.74
N LEU A 114 12.33 19.09 0.20
CA LEU A 114 12.84 18.72 -1.11
C LEU A 114 12.24 19.58 -2.23
N LYS A 115 10.94 19.88 -2.19
CA LYS A 115 10.30 20.76 -3.18
C LYS A 115 10.85 22.18 -3.10
N ASP A 116 11.03 22.71 -1.91
CA ASP A 116 11.58 24.06 -1.71
C ASP A 116 13.03 24.12 -2.22
N THR A 117 13.82 23.08 -1.96
CA THR A 117 15.19 22.93 -2.48
C THR A 117 15.22 22.92 -4.01
N VAL A 118 14.30 22.18 -4.65
CA VAL A 118 14.18 22.15 -6.12
C VAL A 118 13.83 23.54 -6.67
N VAL A 119 12.94 24.29 -6.02
CA VAL A 119 12.61 25.67 -6.42
C VAL A 119 13.84 26.58 -6.31
N VAL A 120 14.60 26.48 -5.22
CA VAL A 120 15.83 27.24 -5.05
C VAL A 120 16.85 26.92 -6.15
N TYR A 121 17.07 25.64 -6.45
CA TYR A 121 17.99 25.24 -7.53
C TYR A 121 17.51 25.68 -8.91
N ALA A 122 16.20 25.60 -9.19
CA ALA A 122 15.65 26.11 -10.44
C ALA A 122 15.92 27.61 -10.61
N ASN A 123 15.73 28.40 -9.56
CA ASN A 123 16.03 29.84 -9.57
C ASN A 123 17.53 30.10 -9.78
N GLN A 124 18.40 29.35 -9.10
CA GLN A 124 19.85 29.46 -9.27
C GLN A 124 20.28 29.14 -10.71
N ILE A 125 19.72 28.08 -11.31
CA ILE A 125 19.97 27.70 -12.70
C ILE A 125 19.54 28.82 -13.65
N GLN A 126 18.38 29.43 -13.42
CA GLN A 126 17.92 30.56 -14.24
C GLN A 126 18.89 31.75 -14.17
N VAL A 127 19.29 32.16 -12.97
CA VAL A 127 20.25 33.26 -12.77
C VAL A 127 21.58 32.97 -13.45
N LEU A 128 22.13 31.77 -13.27
CA LEU A 128 23.39 31.36 -13.90
C LEU A 128 23.27 31.31 -15.43
N THR A 129 22.12 30.89 -15.96
CA THR A 129 21.87 30.84 -17.40
C THR A 129 21.86 32.24 -18.01
N LEU A 130 21.19 33.20 -17.35
CA LEU A 130 21.18 34.60 -17.79
C LEU A 130 22.58 35.20 -17.75
N ARG A 131 23.30 35.00 -16.64
CA ARG A 131 24.66 35.53 -16.48
C ARG A 131 25.63 34.96 -17.50
N LYS A 132 25.49 33.67 -17.83
CA LYS A 132 26.27 33.02 -18.88
C LYS A 132 26.01 33.67 -20.24
N ALA A 133 24.75 33.92 -20.59
CA ALA A 133 24.40 34.56 -21.85
C ALA A 133 24.97 35.98 -21.99
N GLU A 134 24.93 36.77 -20.90
CA GLU A 134 25.55 38.10 -20.84
C GLU A 134 27.06 38.02 -21.11
N LEU A 135 27.77 37.12 -20.41
CA LEU A 135 29.21 36.95 -20.57
C LEU A 135 29.58 36.46 -21.98
N GLU A 136 28.77 35.60 -22.59
CA GLU A 136 28.96 35.16 -23.99
C GLU A 136 28.75 36.30 -24.99
N GLU A 137 27.83 37.23 -24.72
CA GLU A 137 27.64 38.43 -25.53
C GLU A 137 28.83 39.39 -25.39
N ASP A 138 29.27 39.68 -24.17
CA ASP A 138 30.42 40.55 -23.92
C ASP A 138 31.70 39.99 -24.54
N ALA A 139 31.93 38.67 -24.40
CA ALA A 139 33.06 38.01 -25.03
C ALA A 139 33.00 38.10 -26.57
N ARG A 140 31.81 38.01 -27.18
CA ARG A 140 31.65 38.22 -28.62
C ARG A 140 31.99 39.66 -29.01
N LYS A 141 31.45 40.65 -28.31
CA LYS A 141 31.73 42.08 -28.58
C LYS A 141 33.23 42.39 -28.50
N LEU A 142 33.90 41.92 -27.44
CA LEU A 142 35.34 42.12 -27.26
C LEU A 142 36.16 41.45 -28.37
N ARG A 143 35.77 40.23 -28.80
CA ARG A 143 36.44 39.55 -29.93
C ARG A 143 36.27 40.32 -31.24
N THR A 144 35.09 40.86 -31.51
CA THR A 144 34.86 41.70 -32.70
C THR A 144 35.69 42.97 -32.64
N GLN A 145 35.70 43.68 -31.50
CA GLN A 145 36.52 44.88 -31.32
C GLN A 145 38.01 44.59 -31.53
N LEU A 146 38.53 43.49 -30.98
CA LEU A 146 39.93 43.09 -31.18
C LEU A 146 40.23 42.78 -32.66
N ALA A 147 39.32 42.09 -33.36
CA ALA A 147 39.47 41.81 -34.79
C ALA A 147 39.53 43.12 -35.61
N ASP A 148 38.59 44.03 -35.39
CA ASP A 148 38.53 45.33 -36.09
C ASP A 148 39.80 46.18 -35.86
N HIS A 149 40.33 46.20 -34.62
CA HIS A 149 41.57 46.91 -34.31
C HIS A 149 42.80 46.23 -34.92
N SER A 150 42.83 44.89 -34.97
CA SER A 150 43.92 44.15 -35.61
C SER A 150 43.95 44.34 -37.13
N GLU A 151 42.79 44.41 -37.79
CA GLU A 151 42.69 44.71 -39.22
C GLU A 151 43.07 46.17 -39.52
N GLY A 152 42.66 47.12 -38.66
CA GLY A 152 43.01 48.54 -38.80
C GLY A 152 44.52 48.80 -38.70
N VAL A 153 45.22 48.13 -37.78
CA VAL A 153 46.68 48.25 -37.60
C VAL A 153 47.46 47.61 -38.76
N VAL A 154 47.00 46.46 -39.29
CA VAL A 154 47.66 45.79 -40.43
C VAL A 154 47.41 46.51 -41.76
N ARG A 155 46.29 47.23 -41.89
CA ARG A 155 45.94 47.98 -43.12
C ARG A 155 46.62 49.35 -43.24
N SER A 156 47.33 49.80 -42.21
CA SER A 156 48.20 50.97 -42.28
C SER A 156 49.64 50.52 -42.51
N LEU A 157 50.20 50.88 -43.67
CA LEU A 157 51.59 50.74 -44.15
C LEU A 157 51.63 50.08 -45.55
N ARG A 158 51.09 50.77 -46.56
CA ARG A 158 51.53 50.62 -47.95
C ARG A 158 51.37 51.93 -48.70
#